data_AF-A0A1C6ANV9-F1
#
_entry.id   AF-A0A1C6ANV9-F1
#
_cell.length_a   1.000
_cell.length_b   1.000
_cell.length_c   1.000
_cell.angle_alpha   90.00
_cell.angle_beta   90.00
_cell.angle_gamma   90.00
#
_symmetry.space_group_name_H-M   'P 1'
#
loop_
_entity.id
_entity.type
_entity.pdbx_description
1 polymer ?
#
loop_
_entity_poly.entity_id
_entity_poly.type
_entity_poly.pdbx_seq_one_letter_code
_entity_poly.pdbx_strand_id
1 'polypeptide(L)'
;MDKEHNNNIFRTYKLDYIGKYHFYEKDELLKLREDGQYILDNLDNSNRFDYDGASYTFTKFANISKGKTERDVDITVTEDDYNVKINNEIVHLDLIYKMDIKELEDHFRITTRISEKGEDISCLLYINLNDGENFINALNKVKENQIKLSKAKVEKEGEN
;
A
#
# COMPACT_ATOMS: atom_id res chain seq x y z
N MET A 1 23.44 -1.82 31.96
CA MET A 1 23.24 -0.40 31.65
C MET A 1 22.48 -0.36 30.36
N ASP A 2 21.16 -0.30 30.49
CA ASP A 2 20.22 -0.27 29.38
C ASP A 2 20.46 1.01 28.59
N LYS A 3 20.92 0.85 27.35
CA LYS A 3 20.88 1.94 26.39
C LYS A 3 19.44 2.01 25.90
N GLU A 4 18.62 2.85 26.53
CA GLU A 4 17.43 3.39 25.88
C GLU A 4 17.89 4.09 24.60
N HIS A 5 17.92 3.35 23.49
CA HIS A 5 17.91 3.95 22.16
C HIS A 5 16.50 4.48 22.01
N ASN A 6 16.35 5.79 22.27
CA ASN A 6 15.16 6.52 21.88
C ASN A 6 15.15 6.58 20.33
N ASN A 7 14.87 5.45 19.69
CA ASN A 7 14.72 5.34 18.25
C ASN A 7 13.43 6.08 17.91
N ASN A 8 13.54 7.36 17.54
CA ASN A 8 12.40 8.10 17.04
C ASN A 8 11.88 7.40 15.77
N ILE A 9 10.77 6.69 15.91
CA ILE A 9 10.08 5.99 14.82
C ILE A 9 9.28 6.96 13.94
N PHE A 10 9.12 8.22 14.35
CA PHE A 10 8.44 9.25 13.57
C PHE A 10 9.46 10.01 12.72
N ARG A 11 9.70 9.51 11.51
CA ARG A 11 10.67 10.03 10.56
C ARG A 11 10.32 9.63 9.13
N THR A 12 11.15 10.08 8.18
CA THR A 12 11.14 9.59 6.81
C THR A 12 11.96 8.30 6.71
N TYR A 13 11.36 7.28 6.11
CA TYR A 13 11.96 6.01 5.77
C TYR A 13 12.14 5.93 4.26
N LYS A 14 13.19 5.22 3.82
CA LYS A 14 13.43 4.94 2.42
C LYS A 14 12.95 3.52 2.11
N LEU A 15 11.86 3.40 1.37
CA LEU A 15 11.41 2.12 0.82
C LEU A 15 12.22 1.78 -0.42
N ASP A 16 12.70 0.55 -0.48
CA ASP A 16 13.37 0.04 -1.68
C ASP A 16 12.38 0.00 -2.85
N TYR A 17 11.14 -0.41 -2.58
CA TYR A 17 10.06 -0.42 -3.55
C TYR A 17 8.66 -0.37 -2.93
N ILE A 18 7.74 0.23 -3.68
CA ILE A 18 6.30 0.19 -3.43
C ILE A 18 5.62 -0.40 -4.68
N GLY A 19 4.84 -1.46 -4.48
CA GLY A 19 3.99 -2.05 -5.51
C GLY A 19 2.54 -1.64 -5.32
N LYS A 20 1.95 -0.96 -6.30
CA LYS A 20 0.53 -0.58 -6.32
C LYS A 20 -0.21 -1.42 -7.35
N TYR A 21 -1.31 -2.05 -6.95
CA TYR A 21 -2.06 -2.98 -7.78
C TYR A 21 -3.54 -2.60 -7.84
N HIS A 22 -4.03 -2.35 -9.05
CA HIS A 22 -5.45 -2.21 -9.36
C HIS A 22 -5.97 -3.53 -9.92
N PHE A 23 -7.19 -3.87 -9.59
CA PHE A 23 -7.85 -5.07 -10.10
C PHE A 23 -9.05 -4.69 -10.95
N TYR A 24 -9.20 -5.37 -12.07
CA TYR A 24 -10.30 -5.15 -13.01
C TYR A 24 -10.92 -6.48 -13.40
N GLU A 25 -12.24 -6.51 -13.47
CA GLU A 25 -12.89 -7.52 -14.30
C GLU A 25 -12.63 -7.24 -15.78
N LYS A 26 -12.71 -8.26 -16.65
CA LYS A 26 -12.44 -8.11 -18.10
C LYS A 26 -13.29 -6.99 -18.72
N ASP A 27 -14.58 -6.98 -18.41
CA ASP A 27 -15.53 -5.98 -18.92
C ASP A 27 -15.25 -4.57 -18.39
N GLU A 28 -14.72 -4.44 -17.18
CA GLU A 28 -14.35 -3.15 -16.59
C GLU A 28 -13.13 -2.58 -17.30
N LEU A 29 -12.10 -3.41 -17.56
CA LEU A 29 -10.91 -2.97 -18.29
C LEU A 29 -11.29 -2.44 -19.68
N LEU A 30 -12.17 -3.14 -20.40
CA LEU A 30 -12.66 -2.74 -21.72
C LEU A 30 -13.45 -1.43 -21.71
N LYS A 31 -14.18 -1.14 -20.62
CA LYS A 31 -14.96 0.09 -20.47
C LYS A 31 -14.10 1.29 -20.07
N LEU A 32 -13.11 1.06 -19.20
CA LEU A 32 -12.30 2.12 -18.59
C LEU A 32 -11.07 2.49 -19.42
N ARG A 33 -10.65 1.63 -20.36
CA ARG A 33 -9.45 1.84 -21.16
C ARG A 33 -9.71 1.64 -22.65
N GLU A 34 -9.34 2.64 -23.45
CA GLU A 34 -9.39 2.58 -24.91
C GLU A 34 -8.50 1.47 -25.48
N ASP A 35 -7.35 1.23 -24.85
CA ASP A 35 -6.41 0.16 -25.20
C ASP A 35 -6.72 -1.19 -24.52
N GLY A 36 -7.88 -1.31 -23.86
CA GLY A 36 -8.25 -2.48 -23.06
C GLY A 36 -8.23 -3.78 -23.87
N GLN A 37 -8.75 -3.77 -25.10
CA GLN A 37 -8.76 -4.98 -25.95
C GLN A 37 -7.33 -5.41 -26.31
N TYR A 38 -6.46 -4.46 -26.64
CA TYR A 38 -5.07 -4.76 -26.95
C TYR A 38 -4.34 -5.37 -25.76
N ILE A 39 -4.59 -4.88 -24.54
CA ILE A 39 -4.04 -5.46 -23.31
C ILE A 39 -4.54 -6.90 -23.12
N LEU A 40 -5.85 -7.15 -23.29
CA LEU A 40 -6.43 -8.49 -23.15
C LEU A 40 -5.85 -9.49 -24.15
N ASP A 41 -5.76 -9.11 -25.42
CA ASP A 41 -5.25 -9.99 -26.48
C ASP A 41 -3.80 -10.41 -26.19
N ASN A 42 -2.97 -9.50 -25.67
CA ASN A 42 -1.60 -9.84 -25.27
C ASN A 42 -1.57 -10.69 -24.00
N LEU A 43 -2.41 -10.40 -23.01
CA LEU A 43 -2.52 -11.21 -21.79
C LEU A 43 -2.94 -12.65 -22.07
N ASP A 44 -3.91 -12.88 -22.96
CA ASP A 44 -4.37 -14.22 -23.33
C ASP A 44 -3.25 -15.02 -24.02
N ASN A 45 -2.29 -14.36 -24.68
CA ASN A 45 -1.15 -15.00 -25.33
C ASN A 45 0.03 -15.32 -24.40
N SER A 46 0.29 -14.47 -23.38
CA SER A 46 1.52 -14.56 -22.57
C SER A 46 1.31 -14.69 -21.06
N ASN A 47 0.06 -14.64 -20.56
CA ASN A 47 -0.35 -14.54 -19.14
C ASN A 47 0.17 -13.32 -18.35
N ARG A 48 1.22 -12.68 -18.85
CA ARG A 48 1.78 -11.42 -18.35
C ARG A 48 2.09 -10.50 -19.53
N PHE A 49 1.68 -9.25 -19.42
CA PHE A 49 1.94 -8.25 -20.43
C PHE A 49 2.42 -6.95 -19.79
N ASP A 50 3.64 -6.53 -20.12
CA ASP A 50 4.20 -5.27 -19.64
C ASP A 50 3.93 -4.18 -20.70
N TYR A 51 3.17 -3.16 -20.32
CA TYR A 51 2.68 -2.13 -21.24
C TYR A 51 2.42 -0.82 -20.49
N ASP A 52 2.76 0.32 -21.11
CA ASP A 52 2.54 1.68 -20.56
C ASP A 52 3.07 1.86 -19.11
N GLY A 53 4.26 1.31 -18.86
CA GLY A 53 4.91 1.37 -17.55
C GLY A 53 4.18 0.61 -16.44
N ALA A 54 3.25 -0.29 -16.79
CA ALA A 54 2.58 -1.19 -15.87
C ALA A 54 2.77 -2.64 -16.30
N SER A 55 2.67 -3.56 -15.34
CA SER A 55 2.61 -4.99 -15.58
C SER A 55 1.18 -5.47 -15.39
N TYR A 56 0.62 -6.11 -16.41
CA TYR A 56 -0.69 -6.73 -16.37
C TYR A 56 -0.54 -8.24 -16.23
N THR A 57 -1.37 -8.87 -15.40
CA THR A 57 -1.41 -10.33 -15.24
C THR A 57 -2.81 -10.81 -14.91
N PHE A 58 -3.18 -12.02 -15.34
CA PHE A 58 -4.33 -12.70 -14.75
C PHE A 58 -4.04 -13.11 -13.31
N THR A 59 -4.99 -12.85 -12.42
CA THR A 59 -4.93 -13.42 -11.07
C THR A 59 -5.46 -14.85 -11.09
N LYS A 60 -5.28 -15.55 -9.96
CA LYS A 60 -5.86 -16.88 -9.75
C LYS A 60 -7.39 -16.94 -9.86
N PHE A 61 -8.07 -15.79 -9.82
CA PHE A 61 -9.52 -15.67 -9.94
C PHE A 61 -9.95 -15.21 -11.35
N ALA A 62 -9.04 -15.24 -12.33
CA ALA A 62 -9.26 -14.86 -13.72
C ALA A 62 -9.58 -13.38 -13.97
N ASN A 63 -9.58 -12.53 -12.94
CA ASN A 63 -9.57 -11.07 -13.11
C ASN A 63 -8.16 -10.56 -13.40
N ILE A 64 -8.04 -9.28 -13.75
CA ILE A 64 -6.79 -8.68 -14.24
C ILE A 64 -6.21 -7.82 -13.14
N SER A 65 -4.93 -8.06 -12.82
CA SER A 65 -4.13 -7.18 -11.97
C SER A 65 -3.29 -6.28 -12.85
N LYS A 66 -3.34 -4.97 -12.59
CA LYS A 66 -2.43 -3.95 -13.12
C LYS A 66 -1.51 -3.49 -12.00
N GLY A 67 -0.26 -3.91 -12.05
CA GLY A 67 0.78 -3.53 -11.10
C GLY A 67 1.65 -2.39 -11.62
N LYS A 68 1.92 -1.40 -10.79
CA LYS A 68 3.02 -0.44 -10.96
C LYS A 68 3.97 -0.55 -9.78
N THR A 69 5.27 -0.53 -10.04
CA THR A 69 6.30 -0.55 -9.01
C THR A 69 7.12 0.72 -9.09
N GLU A 70 7.18 1.45 -7.99
CA GLU A 70 8.06 2.60 -7.82
C GLU A 70 9.22 2.19 -6.90
N ARG A 71 10.41 2.74 -7.15
CA ARG A 71 11.63 2.47 -6.37
C ARG A 71 12.06 3.74 -5.65
N ASP A 72 12.92 3.57 -4.65
CA ASP A 72 13.53 4.68 -3.92
C ASP A 72 12.49 5.65 -3.36
N VAL A 73 11.45 5.10 -2.72
CA VAL A 73 10.27 5.86 -2.30
C VAL A 73 10.45 6.38 -0.88
N ASP A 74 10.22 7.67 -0.69
CA ASP A 74 10.25 8.29 0.63
C ASP A 74 8.87 8.14 1.27
N ILE A 75 8.81 7.51 2.45
CA ILE A 75 7.61 7.46 3.27
C ILE A 75 7.84 8.13 4.61
N THR A 76 7.08 9.17 4.91
CA THR A 76 7.17 9.91 6.17
C THR A 76 6.01 9.55 7.06
N VAL A 77 6.35 9.11 8.28
CA VAL A 77 5.40 8.88 9.37
C VAL A 77 5.57 10.00 10.38
N THR A 78 4.48 10.67 10.73
CA THR A 78 4.46 11.75 11.71
C THR A 78 3.71 11.30 12.96
N GLU A 79 4.13 11.80 14.11
CA GLU A 79 3.44 11.54 15.38
C GLU A 79 2.00 12.04 15.32
N ASP A 80 1.09 11.30 15.95
CA ASP A 80 -0.36 11.58 16.03
C ASP A 80 -1.11 11.71 14.68
N ASP A 81 -0.47 11.46 13.54
CA ASP A 81 -1.13 11.38 12.24
C ASP A 81 -1.71 9.97 12.00
N TYR A 82 -2.85 9.90 11.33
CA TYR A 82 -3.49 8.66 10.87
C TYR A 82 -3.26 8.39 9.37
N ASN A 83 -2.58 9.32 8.69
CA ASN A 83 -2.08 9.19 7.33
C ASN A 83 -0.55 9.14 7.33
N VAL A 84 0.02 8.84 6.16
CA VAL A 84 1.45 8.92 5.87
C VAL A 84 1.68 9.89 4.72
N LYS A 85 2.92 10.33 4.50
CA LYS A 85 3.31 11.00 3.25
C LYS A 85 4.17 10.09 2.41
N ILE A 86 3.75 9.76 1.19
CA ILE A 86 4.54 9.01 0.22
C ILE A 86 4.98 9.99 -0.87
N ASN A 87 6.29 10.15 -1.08
CA ASN A 87 6.85 11.12 -2.03
C ASN A 87 6.24 12.53 -1.89
N ASN A 88 6.08 13.00 -0.64
CA ASN A 88 5.43 14.25 -0.23
C ASN A 88 3.90 14.36 -0.46
N GLU A 89 3.25 13.32 -0.97
CA GLU A 89 1.78 13.29 -1.08
C GLU A 89 1.16 12.62 0.13
N ILE A 90 0.07 13.19 0.67
CA ILE A 90 -0.66 12.60 1.80
C ILE A 90 -1.45 11.40 1.29
N VAL A 91 -1.16 10.23 1.87
CA VAL A 91 -1.77 8.96 1.50
C VAL A 91 -2.40 8.30 2.72
N HIS A 92 -3.62 7.79 2.56
CA HIS A 92 -4.28 6.98 3.58
C HIS A 92 -3.95 5.50 3.34
N LEU A 93 -3.12 4.91 4.20
CA LEU A 93 -2.95 3.46 4.26
C LEU A 93 -4.05 2.88 5.16
N ASP A 94 -4.88 1.98 4.65
CA ASP A 94 -5.92 1.33 5.47
C ASP A 94 -5.32 0.15 6.27
N LEU A 95 -4.63 0.52 7.35
CA LEU A 95 -3.91 -0.41 8.21
C LEU A 95 -4.84 -1.18 9.16
N ILE A 96 -6.05 -0.65 9.41
CA ILE A 96 -7.09 -1.37 10.15
C ILE A 96 -7.57 -2.55 9.32
N TYR A 97 -7.93 -2.31 8.06
CA TYR A 97 -8.42 -3.35 7.16
C TYR A 97 -7.35 -4.37 6.83
N LYS A 98 -6.12 -3.92 6.50
CA LYS A 98 -5.03 -4.83 6.13
C LYS A 98 -3.65 -4.31 6.48
N MET A 99 -2.90 -5.11 7.22
CA MET A 99 -1.47 -4.90 7.50
C MET A 99 -0.82 -6.26 7.75
N ASP A 100 -0.50 -6.98 6.67
CA ASP A 100 0.19 -8.28 6.76
C ASP A 100 1.68 -8.08 6.59
N ILE A 101 2.47 -8.52 7.56
CA ILE A 101 3.92 -8.39 7.54
C ILE A 101 4.54 -9.74 7.20
N LYS A 102 5.49 -9.75 6.28
CA LYS A 102 6.31 -10.91 5.97
C LYS A 102 7.78 -10.51 5.92
N GLU A 103 8.58 -11.14 6.76
CA GLU A 103 10.03 -11.08 6.65
C GLU A 103 10.48 -11.93 5.44
N LEU A 104 11.31 -11.33 4.58
CA LEU A 104 11.97 -11.96 3.44
C LEU A 104 13.48 -11.97 3.72
N GLU A 105 14.26 -12.52 2.81
CA GLU A 105 15.72 -12.66 2.98
C GLU A 105 16.45 -11.33 3.21
N ASP A 106 15.96 -10.24 2.59
CA ASP A 106 16.62 -8.94 2.55
C ASP A 106 15.69 -7.75 2.89
N HIS A 107 14.39 -8.01 3.06
CA HIS A 107 13.38 -6.97 3.33
C HIS A 107 12.29 -7.47 4.26
N PHE A 108 11.60 -6.53 4.92
CA PHE A 108 10.23 -6.74 5.33
C PHE A 108 9.29 -6.29 4.21
N ARG A 109 8.31 -7.15 3.91
CA ARG A 109 7.20 -6.82 3.03
C ARG A 109 5.94 -6.59 3.86
N ILE A 110 5.37 -5.40 3.76
CA ILE A 110 4.10 -5.04 4.37
C ILE A 110 3.04 -4.97 3.28
N THR A 111 2.01 -5.81 3.40
CA THR A 111 0.84 -5.77 2.52
C THR A 111 -0.26 -4.97 3.18
N THR A 112 -0.73 -3.93 2.52
CA THR A 112 -1.81 -3.06 2.99
C THR A 112 -2.66 -2.57 1.81
N ARG A 113 -3.54 -1.60 2.03
CA ARG A 113 -4.30 -0.91 1.00
C ARG A 113 -4.06 0.59 1.08
N ILE A 114 -4.09 1.25 -0.07
CA ILE A 114 -4.24 2.70 -0.15
C ILE A 114 -5.72 2.96 -0.45
N SER A 115 -6.37 3.77 0.38
CA SER A 115 -7.74 4.23 0.12
C SER A 115 -7.69 5.59 -0.55
N GLU A 116 -8.06 5.63 -1.83
CA GLU A 116 -8.28 6.86 -2.58
C GLU A 116 -9.79 7.07 -2.76
N LYS A 117 -10.20 8.28 -3.16
CA LYS A 117 -11.62 8.59 -3.36
C LYS A 117 -12.19 7.73 -4.50
N GLY A 118 -12.86 6.63 -4.13
CA GLY A 118 -13.56 5.74 -5.05
C GLY A 118 -12.74 4.54 -5.54
N GLU A 119 -11.48 4.39 -5.14
CA GLU A 119 -10.65 3.23 -5.50
C GLU A 119 -9.87 2.70 -4.29
N ASP A 120 -9.90 1.37 -4.14
CA ASP A 120 -9.07 0.63 -3.19
C ASP A 120 -7.89 0.02 -3.94
N ILE A 121 -6.68 0.52 -3.66
CA ILE A 121 -5.46 0.06 -4.32
C ILE A 121 -4.75 -0.90 -3.37
N SER A 122 -4.48 -2.13 -3.81
CA SER A 122 -3.65 -3.03 -3.02
C SER A 122 -2.20 -2.58 -3.07
N CYS A 123 -1.56 -2.47 -1.91
CA CYS A 123 -0.22 -1.91 -1.79
C CYS A 123 0.73 -2.91 -1.12
N LEU A 124 1.94 -3.03 -1.67
CA LEU A 124 3.06 -3.75 -1.08
C LEU A 124 4.19 -2.77 -0.80
N LEU A 125 4.55 -2.59 0.46
CA LEU A 125 5.66 -1.76 0.91
C LEU A 125 6.84 -2.68 1.22
N TYR A 126 8.01 -2.36 0.70
CA TYR A 126 9.24 -3.11 0.97
C TYR A 126 10.28 -2.21 1.58
N ILE A 127 10.73 -2.58 2.77
CA ILE A 127 11.72 -1.87 3.57
C ILE A 127 12.86 -2.83 3.88
N ASN A 128 14.09 -2.37 3.74
CA ASN A 128 15.27 -3.13 4.16
C ASN A 128 15.18 -3.57 5.64
N LEU A 129 15.88 -4.66 5.99
CA LEU A 129 15.83 -5.22 7.35
C LEU A 129 16.35 -4.25 8.43
N ASN A 130 17.29 -3.36 8.10
CA ASN A 130 17.90 -2.45 9.09
C ASN A 130 16.89 -1.43 9.64
N ASP A 131 16.00 -0.93 8.79
CA ASP A 131 14.96 0.02 9.18
C ASP A 131 13.59 -0.64 9.43
N GLY A 132 13.44 -1.91 9.08
CA GLY A 132 12.16 -2.61 9.02
C GLY A 132 11.39 -2.65 10.32
N GLU A 133 12.03 -3.03 11.43
CA GLU A 133 11.37 -3.07 12.75
C GLU A 133 10.88 -1.69 13.20
N ASN A 134 11.70 -0.66 13.02
CA ASN A 134 11.32 0.72 13.33
C ASN A 134 10.17 1.19 12.43
N PHE A 135 10.15 0.79 11.16
CA PHE A 135 9.10 1.15 10.23
C PHE A 135 7.77 0.45 10.57
N ILE A 136 7.82 -0.84 10.90
CA ILE A 136 6.66 -1.61 11.37
C ILE A 136 6.07 -0.97 12.63
N ASN A 137 6.91 -0.59 13.59
CA ASN A 137 6.47 0.10 14.81
C ASN A 137 5.83 1.46 14.50
N ALA A 138 6.37 2.22 13.54
CA ALA A 138 5.78 3.46 13.07
C ALA A 138 4.38 3.24 12.47
N LEU A 139 4.23 2.24 11.59
CA LEU A 139 2.93 1.90 11.00
C LEU A 139 1.92 1.40 12.04
N ASN A 140 2.36 0.65 13.07
CA ASN A 140 1.49 0.28 14.18
C ASN A 140 0.96 1.52 14.93
N LYS A 141 1.76 2.59 15.09
CA LYS A 141 1.29 3.86 15.66
C LYS A 141 0.27 4.57 14.77
N VAL A 142 0.48 4.58 13.45
CA VAL A 142 -0.52 5.10 12.51
C VAL A 142 -1.83 4.32 12.64
N LYS A 143 -1.78 2.98 12.71
CA LYS A 143 -2.95 2.12 12.90
C LYS A 143 -3.67 2.40 14.23
N GLU A 144 -2.94 2.59 15.33
CA GLU A 144 -3.51 3.00 16.61
C GLU A 144 -4.28 4.32 16.49
N ASN A 145 -3.72 5.31 15.78
CA ASN A 145 -4.37 6.60 15.55
C ASN A 145 -5.64 6.47 14.71
N GLN A 146 -5.64 5.61 13.69
CA GLN A 146 -6.85 5.29 12.91
C GLN A 146 -7.95 4.67 13.79
N ILE A 147 -7.59 3.78 14.72
CA ILE A 147 -8.54 3.14 15.64
C ILE A 147 -9.12 4.17 16.63
N LYS A 148 -8.30 5.09 17.14
CA LYS A 148 -8.79 6.18 18.01
C LYS A 148 -9.79 7.06 17.25
N LEU A 149 -9.48 7.42 16.01
CA LEU A 149 -10.35 8.24 15.17
C LEU A 149 -11.69 7.56 14.88
N SER A 150 -11.70 6.26 14.61
CA SER A 150 -12.94 5.53 14.33
C SER A 150 -13.85 5.43 15.56
N LYS A 151 -13.30 5.20 16.75
CA LYS A 151 -14.06 5.18 18.01
C LYS A 151 -14.65 6.54 18.36
N ALA A 152 -13.88 7.62 18.19
CA ALA A 152 -14.34 8.98 18.45
C ALA A 152 -15.52 9.41 17.55
N LYS A 153 -15.65 8.83 16.34
CA LYS A 153 -16.83 9.04 15.48
C LYS A 153 -18.07 8.32 16.03
N VAL A 154 -17.92 7.06 16.46
CA VAL A 154 -19.04 6.26 17.00
C VAL A 154 -19.62 6.89 18.26
N GLU A 155 -18.79 7.42 19.15
CA GLU A 155 -19.26 8.10 20.38
C GLU A 155 -20.07 9.36 20.07
N LYS A 156 -19.67 10.14 19.06
CA LYS A 156 -20.40 11.34 18.63
C LYS A 156 -21.72 11.05 17.91
N GLU A 157 -21.83 9.89 17.25
CA GLU A 157 -23.05 9.49 16.55
C GLU A 157 -24.07 8.81 17.49
N GLY A 158 -23.61 8.22 18.59
CA GLY A 158 -24.48 7.63 19.64
C GLY A 158 -25.07 8.63 20.64
N GLU A 159 -24.67 9.90 20.58
CA GLU A 159 -25.18 10.99 21.43
C GLU A 159 -26.29 11.84 20.76
N ASN A 160 -26.73 11.48 19.55
CA ASN A 160 -27.81 12.16 18.81
C ASN A 160 -29.13 11.37 18.81
#